data_AF-A0A182VDL4-F1
#
_entry.id   AF-A0A182VDL4-F1
#
_cell.length_a   1.000
_cell.length_b   1.000
_cell.length_c   1.000
_cell.angle_alpha   90.00
_cell.angle_beta   90.00
_cell.angle_gamma   90.00
#
_symmetry.space_group_name_H-M   'P 1'
#
loop_
_entity.id
_entity.type
_entity.pdbx_description
1 polymer ?
#
loop_
_entity_poly.entity_id
_entity_poly.type
_entity_poly.pdbx_seq_one_letter_code
_entity_poly.pdbx_strand_id
1 'polypeptide(L)'
;MHRWCLLAVVCSGVLVAIARPGQAVGGSHKMEVVKQWNLLNFNFPWDYPAASKEFYNPENVVATGLEVGYDRIFIATPRLFSGVPATVSSIPRGTNGDSPVLQAYPDWTHHRAATKEYNCSDIGLVSVYRLRIDSCNRLWALDAGVSRSLEDFEVTCPPKILVYDLHTDQVVRRIDFPPEVVRRESLYTNLIVDETTSRPENNCDDVFVYITDTVAPGIVVYDSGKDLTWRVSHPAMYPDPDFAESSILEHRFTLMDGIVGLAFDMEAGIVYFQPLATDRIFSVTTAALRAGPLPFGKDLPVKLVGRKSSQGIGLGASPRGGTIFYAPLSETAVASWNPRTNEHQILAQDQEKIQFAADLRTPDRDGTALYVLTSKFHRFFLKNLDANEFNTRILRIDGVAIPSGQLATQSHLRPTVPYDTLHGNAYYHPSVVLPVPYKPLGPVLPPTATTSNPLSVFNTQNMPFGHGLFTKQSTFGHSTILQQGKPSQPFFALNNGEKSFPPSLGSRPQYGASGSPIFVPKLNQNFNDLNLLRYRKSVPVNQTALH
;
A
#
# COMPACT_ATOMS: atom_id res chain seq x y z
N MET A 1 -67.93 67.32 15.34
CA MET A 1 -67.51 65.91 15.33
C MET A 1 -66.64 65.67 14.11
N HIS A 2 -65.62 64.82 14.25
CA HIS A 2 -64.29 64.94 13.65
C HIS A 2 -64.14 64.79 12.12
N ARG A 3 -63.16 65.57 11.62
CA ARG A 3 -62.46 65.59 10.33
C ARG A 3 -61.83 64.23 9.98
N TRP A 4 -62.09 63.68 8.80
CA TRP A 4 -61.34 63.78 7.51
C TRP A 4 -60.13 62.84 7.35
N CYS A 5 -60.15 62.19 6.18
CA CYS A 5 -59.04 61.77 5.31
C CYS A 5 -58.15 60.58 5.69
N LEU A 6 -58.40 59.49 4.94
CA LEU A 6 -57.41 58.50 4.54
C LEU A 6 -56.21 59.18 3.88
N LEU A 7 -55.02 59.04 4.46
CA LEU A 7 -53.74 59.26 3.80
C LEU A 7 -53.09 57.90 3.55
N ALA A 8 -52.89 57.57 2.27
CA ALA A 8 -51.99 56.50 1.85
C ALA A 8 -50.55 57.01 1.98
N VAL A 9 -49.76 56.38 2.83
CA VAL A 9 -48.32 56.65 2.96
C VAL A 9 -47.57 55.62 2.10
N VAL A 10 -47.01 56.10 0.99
CA VAL A 10 -45.97 55.41 0.22
C VAL A 10 -44.68 55.54 1.00
N CYS A 11 -44.13 54.42 1.49
CA CYS A 11 -42.83 54.40 2.14
C CYS A 11 -41.85 53.59 1.27
N SER A 12 -40.96 54.31 0.59
CA SER A 12 -39.83 53.75 -0.16
C SER A 12 -38.80 53.19 0.82
N GLY A 13 -38.73 51.87 0.94
CA GLY A 13 -37.67 51.17 1.68
C GLY A 13 -36.49 50.84 0.77
N VAL A 14 -35.37 51.54 0.97
CA VAL A 14 -34.07 51.21 0.40
C VAL A 14 -33.60 49.85 0.97
N LEU A 15 -33.51 48.83 0.12
CA LEU A 15 -32.91 47.54 0.44
C LEU A 15 -31.38 47.71 0.47
N VAL A 16 -30.83 47.95 1.66
CA VAL A 16 -29.40 47.78 1.93
C VAL A 16 -29.12 46.28 1.93
N ALA A 17 -28.51 45.78 0.86
CA ALA A 17 -27.95 44.43 0.83
C ALA A 17 -26.75 44.37 1.77
N ILE A 18 -26.97 43.90 3.00
CA ILE A 18 -25.88 43.54 3.91
C ILE A 18 -25.25 42.26 3.35
N ALA A 19 -24.16 42.41 2.60
CA ALA A 19 -23.26 41.32 2.31
C ALA A 19 -22.73 40.77 3.64
N ARG A 20 -23.13 39.55 4.00
CA ARG A 20 -22.51 38.82 5.12
C ARG A 20 -21.06 38.50 4.72
N PRO A 21 -20.05 38.91 5.49
CA PRO A 21 -18.68 38.48 5.27
C PRO A 21 -18.58 36.97 5.40
N GLY A 22 -17.78 36.36 4.53
CA GLY A 22 -17.59 34.92 4.44
C GLY A 22 -17.31 34.27 5.80
N GLN A 23 -18.11 33.26 6.12
CA GLN A 23 -17.70 32.25 7.07
C GLN A 23 -16.63 31.40 6.39
N ALA A 24 -15.37 31.59 6.78
CA ALA A 24 -14.39 30.53 6.68
C ALA A 24 -14.93 29.35 7.51
N VAL A 25 -15.34 28.27 6.85
CA VAL A 25 -15.69 27.01 7.51
C VAL A 25 -14.40 26.35 7.96
N GLY A 26 -13.86 26.84 9.08
CA GLY A 26 -12.86 26.12 9.88
C GLY A 26 -13.55 25.00 10.66
N GLY A 27 -14.09 24.02 9.95
CA GLY A 27 -14.53 22.76 10.55
C GLY A 27 -13.40 21.75 10.44
N SER A 28 -12.74 21.42 11.55
CA SER A 28 -11.89 20.23 11.59
C SER A 28 -12.77 19.03 11.25
N HIS A 29 -12.44 18.28 10.20
CA HIS A 29 -13.13 17.03 9.91
C HIS A 29 -13.04 16.12 11.14
N LYS A 30 -14.13 15.43 11.48
CA LYS A 30 -14.14 14.55 12.65
C LYS A 30 -13.39 13.27 12.29
N MET A 31 -12.25 13.06 12.96
CA MET A 31 -11.50 11.81 12.89
C MET A 31 -11.94 10.88 14.03
N GLU A 32 -12.33 9.66 13.70
CA GLU A 32 -12.67 8.61 14.66
C GLU A 32 -11.65 7.47 14.62
N VAL A 33 -11.43 6.84 15.78
CA VAL A 33 -10.69 5.58 15.87
C VAL A 33 -11.70 4.46 15.71
N VAL A 34 -11.62 3.72 14.60
CA VAL A 34 -12.52 2.59 14.32
C VAL A 34 -12.06 1.35 15.08
N LYS A 35 -10.76 1.07 15.04
CA LYS A 35 -10.09 -0.03 15.77
C LYS A 35 -8.67 0.39 16.11
N GLN A 36 -8.13 -0.14 17.20
CA GLN A 36 -6.74 0.06 17.57
C GLN A 36 -6.19 -1.14 18.33
N TRP A 37 -4.89 -1.38 18.22
CA TRP A 37 -4.21 -2.51 18.85
C TRP A 37 -2.93 -2.07 19.52
N ASN A 38 -2.70 -2.59 20.71
CA ASN A 38 -1.37 -2.60 21.31
C ASN A 38 -0.42 -3.42 20.43
N LEU A 39 -0.71 -4.70 20.30
CA LEU A 39 -0.09 -5.61 19.34
C LEU A 39 -1.19 -6.44 18.69
N LEU A 40 -0.99 -6.82 17.42
CA LEU A 40 -1.94 -7.63 16.69
C LEU A 40 -1.86 -9.08 17.20
N ASN A 41 -3.01 -9.65 17.56
CA ASN A 41 -3.15 -11.02 18.03
C ASN A 41 -4.15 -11.81 17.19
N PHE A 42 -3.99 -13.13 17.17
CA PHE A 42 -4.78 -14.02 16.32
C PHE A 42 -5.56 -15.04 17.14
N ASN A 43 -6.68 -15.50 16.58
CA ASN A 43 -7.48 -16.58 17.15
C ASN A 43 -6.88 -17.94 16.79
N PHE A 44 -5.84 -18.33 17.53
CA PHE A 44 -5.11 -19.57 17.28
C PHE A 44 -5.94 -20.80 17.66
N PRO A 45 -5.87 -21.87 16.85
CA PRO A 45 -6.24 -23.21 17.31
C PRO A 45 -5.36 -23.62 18.50
N TRP A 46 -5.88 -24.50 19.36
CA TRP A 46 -5.23 -24.86 20.63
C TRP A 46 -3.88 -25.58 20.44
N ASP A 47 -3.67 -26.23 19.31
CA ASP A 47 -2.50 -27.03 18.94
C ASP A 47 -1.42 -26.22 18.22
N TYR A 48 -1.67 -24.94 17.92
CA TYR A 48 -0.69 -24.10 17.22
C TYR A 48 0.45 -23.69 18.15
N PRO A 49 1.70 -23.61 17.65
CA PRO A 49 2.88 -23.29 18.46
C PRO A 49 2.99 -21.79 18.75
N ALA A 50 1.91 -21.15 19.24
CA ALA A 50 1.82 -19.71 19.49
C ALA A 50 2.81 -19.19 20.55
N ALA A 51 3.38 -20.07 21.38
CA ALA A 51 4.44 -19.73 22.32
C ALA A 51 5.83 -19.58 21.65
N SER A 52 6.01 -20.11 20.43
CA SER A 52 7.26 -19.98 19.68
C SER A 52 7.32 -18.62 18.98
N LYS A 53 8.34 -17.82 19.31
CA LYS A 53 8.58 -16.54 18.63
C LYS A 53 8.91 -16.67 17.14
N GLU A 54 9.39 -17.83 16.70
CA GLU A 54 9.61 -18.10 15.27
C GLU A 54 8.29 -18.17 14.50
N PHE A 55 7.25 -18.71 15.14
CA PHE A 55 5.91 -18.83 14.57
C PHE A 55 5.07 -17.56 14.78
N TYR A 56 5.06 -17.04 16.01
CA TYR A 56 4.33 -15.84 16.39
C TYR A 56 5.17 -14.96 17.32
N ASN A 57 5.63 -13.84 16.78
CA ASN A 57 6.20 -12.75 17.55
C ASN A 57 5.35 -11.50 17.32
N PRO A 58 4.51 -11.09 18.28
CA PRO A 58 3.57 -9.99 18.08
C PRO A 58 4.24 -8.65 17.76
N GLU A 59 5.49 -8.44 18.21
CA GLU A 59 6.29 -7.24 17.88
C GLU A 59 6.78 -7.24 16.42
N ASN A 60 6.76 -8.40 15.74
CA ASN A 60 7.10 -8.55 14.34
C ASN A 60 5.87 -8.55 13.42
N VAL A 61 4.65 -8.37 13.94
CA VAL A 61 3.42 -8.30 13.14
C VAL A 61 3.00 -6.85 12.94
N VAL A 62 3.01 -6.38 11.69
CA VAL A 62 2.54 -5.04 11.33
C VAL A 62 1.53 -5.11 10.19
N ALA A 63 0.43 -4.38 10.33
CA ALA A 63 -0.55 -4.23 9.27
C ALA A 63 -0.04 -3.23 8.23
N THR A 64 -0.12 -3.58 6.95
CA THR A 64 0.27 -2.70 5.85
C THR A 64 -0.87 -2.40 4.88
N GLY A 65 -1.85 -3.29 4.76
CA GLY A 65 -3.02 -3.11 3.88
C GLY A 65 -4.34 -3.24 4.62
N LEU A 66 -5.34 -2.49 4.16
CA LEU A 66 -6.68 -2.43 4.72
C LEU A 66 -7.72 -2.52 3.59
N GLU A 67 -8.76 -3.33 3.79
CA GLU A 67 -9.96 -3.30 2.96
C GLU A 67 -11.21 -3.42 3.83
N VAL A 68 -12.23 -2.59 3.55
CA VAL A 68 -13.46 -2.53 4.34
C VAL A 68 -14.60 -3.15 3.52
N GLY A 69 -15.03 -4.34 3.94
CA GLY A 69 -16.17 -5.06 3.36
C GLY A 69 -17.50 -4.64 3.98
N TYR A 70 -18.57 -5.39 3.67
CA TYR A 70 -19.90 -5.12 4.23
C TYR A 70 -19.98 -5.39 5.73
N ASP A 71 -19.51 -6.56 6.15
CA ASP A 71 -19.62 -7.11 7.50
C ASP A 71 -18.25 -7.24 8.19
N ARG A 72 -17.17 -7.28 7.41
CA ARG A 72 -15.79 -7.53 7.84
C ARG A 72 -14.84 -6.42 7.40
N ILE A 73 -13.76 -6.27 8.17
CA ILE A 73 -12.57 -5.50 7.79
C ILE A 73 -11.45 -6.50 7.56
N PHE A 74 -10.81 -6.44 6.40
CA PHE A 74 -9.67 -7.28 6.05
C PHE A 74 -8.36 -6.52 6.27
N ILE A 75 -7.38 -7.21 6.84
CA ILE A 75 -6.10 -6.66 7.23
C ILE A 75 -5.00 -7.54 6.62
N ALA A 76 -4.07 -6.91 5.92
CA ALA A 76 -2.88 -7.55 5.38
C ALA A 76 -1.68 -7.32 6.30
N THR A 77 -1.07 -8.42 6.75
CA THR A 77 0.10 -8.46 7.64
C THR A 77 1.23 -9.23 6.95
N PRO A 78 1.97 -8.60 6.02
CA PRO A 78 3.03 -9.29 5.28
C PRO A 78 4.12 -9.79 6.22
N ARG A 79 4.80 -10.86 5.82
CA ARG A 79 5.89 -11.49 6.57
C ARG A 79 7.18 -10.68 6.37
N LEU A 80 7.24 -9.45 6.90
CA LEU A 80 8.43 -8.59 6.82
C LEU A 80 9.61 -9.15 7.64
N PHE A 81 9.29 -9.79 8.76
CA PHE A 81 10.19 -10.57 9.63
C PHE A 81 9.56 -11.93 9.93
N SER A 82 10.33 -12.83 10.55
CA SER A 82 9.80 -14.05 11.15
C SER A 82 8.78 -13.77 12.27
N GLY A 83 7.93 -14.75 12.59
CA GLY A 83 6.93 -14.62 13.65
C GLY A 83 5.57 -14.05 13.20
N VAL A 84 5.25 -14.14 11.90
CA VAL A 84 3.96 -13.71 11.35
C VAL A 84 3.13 -14.94 10.93
N PRO A 85 2.12 -15.32 11.74
CA PRO A 85 1.42 -16.60 11.56
C PRO A 85 0.42 -16.57 10.39
N ALA A 86 -0.39 -15.51 10.26
CA ALA A 86 -1.28 -15.29 9.12
C ALA A 86 -0.98 -13.96 8.43
N THR A 87 -1.04 -13.94 7.10
CA THR A 87 -0.76 -12.74 6.29
C THR A 87 -1.99 -12.00 5.80
N VAL A 88 -3.15 -12.65 5.86
CA VAL A 88 -4.47 -12.03 5.63
C VAL A 88 -5.34 -12.45 6.79
N SER A 89 -5.99 -11.47 7.39
CA SER A 89 -6.93 -11.69 8.48
C SER A 89 -8.16 -10.82 8.32
N SER A 90 -9.22 -11.16 9.03
CA SER A 90 -10.43 -10.37 9.11
C SER A 90 -10.88 -10.17 10.56
N ILE A 91 -11.63 -9.08 10.77
CA ILE A 91 -12.37 -8.81 11.99
C ILE A 91 -13.81 -8.40 11.63
N PRO A 92 -14.81 -8.71 12.47
CA PRO A 92 -16.14 -8.16 12.27
C PRO A 92 -16.15 -6.63 12.45
N ARG A 93 -16.88 -5.93 11.57
CA ARG A 93 -17.03 -4.47 11.67
C ARG A 93 -17.68 -4.06 12.99
N GLY A 94 -18.74 -4.77 13.37
CA GLY A 94 -19.56 -4.47 14.55
C GLY A 94 -18.93 -4.76 15.92
N THR A 95 -17.72 -5.33 15.97
CA THR A 95 -17.06 -5.59 17.26
C THR A 95 -16.72 -4.26 17.96
N ASN A 96 -17.17 -4.06 19.19
CA ASN A 96 -16.81 -2.87 19.96
C ASN A 96 -15.54 -3.11 20.78
N GLY A 97 -14.82 -2.03 21.08
CA GLY A 97 -13.62 -2.07 21.92
C GLY A 97 -12.31 -2.17 21.16
N ASP A 98 -11.24 -2.14 21.94
CA ASP A 98 -9.86 -2.15 21.45
C ASP A 98 -9.30 -3.57 21.33
N SER A 99 -8.29 -3.71 20.48
CA SER A 99 -7.56 -4.94 20.21
C SER A 99 -8.43 -6.16 19.85
N PRO A 100 -9.37 -6.05 18.88
CA PRO A 100 -10.15 -7.20 18.44
C PRO A 100 -9.23 -8.28 17.87
N VAL A 101 -9.52 -9.53 18.23
CA VAL A 101 -8.72 -10.69 17.82
C VAL A 101 -8.88 -10.96 16.33
N LEU A 102 -7.76 -11.09 15.62
CA LEU A 102 -7.72 -11.36 14.18
C LEU A 102 -8.11 -12.81 13.88
N GLN A 103 -8.98 -13.01 12.89
CA GLN A 103 -9.29 -14.32 12.33
C GLN A 103 -8.50 -14.51 11.05
N ALA A 104 -7.70 -15.58 10.95
CA ALA A 104 -7.01 -15.92 9.70
C ALA A 104 -8.03 -16.09 8.57
N TYR A 105 -7.76 -15.49 7.40
CA TYR A 105 -8.69 -15.51 6.27
C TYR A 105 -8.13 -16.29 5.06
N PRO A 106 -8.96 -17.10 4.37
CA PRO A 106 -10.31 -17.53 4.79
C PRO A 106 -10.25 -18.44 6.03
N ASP A 107 -9.15 -19.18 6.18
CA ASP A 107 -8.83 -19.97 7.36
C ASP A 107 -7.31 -20.22 7.43
N TRP A 108 -6.86 -20.98 8.42
CA TRP A 108 -5.45 -21.28 8.65
C TRP A 108 -4.78 -22.16 7.58
N THR A 109 -5.54 -22.90 6.76
CA THR A 109 -4.98 -23.74 5.69
C THR A 109 -4.32 -22.91 4.59
N HIS A 110 -4.70 -21.63 4.46
CA HIS A 110 -4.08 -20.69 3.54
C HIS A 110 -2.76 -20.12 4.07
N HIS A 111 -2.40 -20.30 5.34
CA HIS A 111 -1.25 -19.65 5.97
C HIS A 111 -0.11 -20.61 6.34
N ARG A 112 -0.07 -21.78 5.70
CA ARG A 112 0.91 -22.85 5.97
C ARG A 112 2.36 -22.49 5.68
N ALA A 113 2.60 -21.40 4.96
CA ALA A 113 3.95 -20.82 4.84
C ALA A 113 4.58 -20.48 6.20
N ALA A 114 3.77 -20.12 7.22
CA ALA A 114 4.27 -19.84 8.56
C ALA A 114 4.85 -21.07 9.29
N THR A 115 4.41 -22.29 8.93
CA THR A 115 4.98 -23.54 9.46
C THR A 115 5.99 -24.17 8.50
N LYS A 116 6.36 -23.48 7.40
CA LYS A 116 7.22 -23.99 6.32
C LYS A 116 6.66 -25.26 5.64
N GLU A 117 5.36 -25.48 5.75
CA GLU A 117 4.66 -26.62 5.15
C GLU A 117 3.82 -26.15 3.95
N TYR A 118 4.48 -25.65 2.91
CA TYR A 118 3.79 -25.06 1.76
C TYR A 118 4.27 -25.65 0.43
N ASN A 119 3.40 -25.56 -0.58
CA ASN A 119 3.72 -25.81 -1.97
C ASN A 119 3.28 -24.60 -2.79
N CYS A 120 4.17 -24.06 -3.63
CA CYS A 120 3.88 -22.87 -4.43
C CYS A 120 2.79 -23.09 -5.50
N SER A 121 2.47 -24.34 -5.84
CA SER A 121 1.36 -24.70 -6.73
C SER A 121 -0.01 -24.63 -6.04
N ASP A 122 -0.06 -24.66 -4.70
CA ASP A 122 -1.32 -24.61 -3.95
C ASP A 122 -1.83 -23.17 -3.78
N ILE A 123 -3.08 -23.02 -3.35
CA ILE A 123 -3.72 -21.74 -3.01
C ILE A 123 -3.22 -21.13 -1.68
N GLY A 124 -2.06 -21.57 -1.18
CA GLY A 124 -1.44 -21.04 0.03
C GLY A 124 -0.84 -19.65 -0.17
N LEU A 125 -0.90 -18.82 0.86
CA LEU A 125 -0.39 -17.46 0.90
C LEU A 125 0.95 -17.37 1.63
N VAL A 126 1.91 -16.68 1.01
CA VAL A 126 3.27 -16.48 1.56
C VAL A 126 3.42 -15.12 2.22
N SER A 127 3.05 -14.02 1.59
CA SER A 127 3.23 -12.68 2.16
C SER A 127 2.40 -11.66 1.39
N VAL A 128 1.23 -11.33 1.90
CA VAL A 128 0.28 -10.40 1.31
C VAL A 128 0.50 -9.00 1.87
N TYR A 129 0.79 -8.05 0.98
CA TYR A 129 1.00 -6.64 1.35
C TYR A 129 -0.25 -5.79 1.18
N ARG A 130 -1.06 -6.05 0.16
CA ARG A 130 -2.28 -5.28 -0.14
C ARG A 130 -3.40 -6.18 -0.61
N LEU A 131 -4.60 -5.70 -0.36
CA LEU A 131 -5.87 -6.31 -0.68
C LEU A 131 -6.69 -5.30 -1.48
N ARG A 132 -7.60 -5.73 -2.36
CA ARG A 132 -8.64 -4.85 -2.95
C ARG A 132 -9.96 -5.58 -2.99
N ILE A 133 -11.06 -4.88 -2.71
CA ILE A 133 -12.39 -5.38 -2.99
C ILE A 133 -12.89 -4.73 -4.28
N ASP A 134 -13.27 -5.54 -5.26
CA ASP A 134 -13.90 -5.06 -6.50
C ASP A 134 -15.40 -4.82 -6.34
N SER A 135 -16.04 -4.24 -7.36
CA SER A 135 -17.49 -4.00 -7.35
C SER A 135 -18.33 -5.28 -7.32
N CYS A 136 -17.76 -6.43 -7.71
CA CYS A 136 -18.40 -7.75 -7.66
C CYS A 136 -18.29 -8.43 -6.29
N ASN A 137 -17.84 -7.72 -5.25
CA ASN A 137 -17.67 -8.22 -3.89
C ASN A 137 -16.66 -9.38 -3.82
N ARG A 138 -15.56 -9.28 -4.58
CA ARG A 138 -14.45 -10.24 -4.52
C ARG A 138 -13.21 -9.57 -3.92
N LEU A 139 -12.51 -10.29 -3.05
CA LEU A 139 -11.26 -9.84 -2.44
C LEU A 139 -10.05 -10.32 -3.24
N TRP A 140 -9.31 -9.37 -3.80
CA TRP A 140 -8.06 -9.59 -4.51
C TRP A 140 -6.90 -9.49 -3.53
N ALA A 141 -6.21 -10.59 -3.25
CA ALA A 141 -5.05 -10.65 -2.39
C ALA A 141 -3.76 -10.75 -3.20
N LEU A 142 -2.92 -9.72 -3.12
CA LEU A 142 -1.60 -9.70 -3.77
C LEU A 142 -0.55 -10.34 -2.85
N ASP A 143 -0.19 -11.57 -3.17
CA ASP A 143 0.87 -12.31 -2.50
C ASP A 143 2.20 -12.07 -3.21
N ALA A 144 3.15 -11.46 -2.50
CA ALA A 144 4.47 -11.16 -3.02
C ALA A 144 5.34 -12.40 -3.19
N GLY A 145 5.03 -13.51 -2.50
CA GLY A 145 5.86 -14.72 -2.55
C GLY A 145 7.21 -14.60 -1.82
N VAL A 146 7.48 -13.47 -1.17
CA VAL A 146 8.73 -13.19 -0.43
C VAL A 146 8.45 -13.14 1.07
N SER A 147 9.13 -13.99 1.83
CA SER A 147 9.14 -13.97 3.28
C SER A 147 10.34 -13.18 3.81
N ARG A 148 10.22 -12.67 5.04
CA ARG A 148 11.32 -12.02 5.77
C ARG A 148 11.98 -10.89 4.97
N SER A 149 11.16 -10.08 4.30
CA SER A 149 11.60 -9.08 3.31
C SER A 149 12.50 -7.98 3.87
N LEU A 150 12.47 -7.73 5.18
CA LEU A 150 13.33 -6.76 5.87
C LEU A 150 14.44 -7.44 6.70
N GLU A 151 14.62 -8.74 6.54
CA GLU A 151 15.61 -9.55 7.26
C GLU A 151 16.60 -10.18 6.27
N ASP A 152 16.18 -11.19 5.50
CA ASP A 152 17.04 -11.89 4.54
C ASP A 152 16.44 -12.07 3.14
N PHE A 153 15.25 -11.50 2.89
CA PHE A 153 14.59 -11.49 1.58
C PHE A 153 14.44 -12.90 0.98
N GLU A 154 13.84 -13.81 1.74
CA GLU A 154 13.63 -15.18 1.31
C GLU A 154 12.55 -15.27 0.23
N VAL A 155 12.94 -15.49 -1.02
CA VAL A 155 12.01 -15.78 -2.13
C VAL A 155 11.46 -17.20 -1.97
N THR A 156 10.31 -17.29 -1.31
CA THR A 156 9.61 -18.53 -0.95
C THR A 156 8.84 -19.11 -2.15
N CYS A 157 8.12 -18.27 -2.88
CA CYS A 157 7.35 -18.63 -4.08
C CYS A 157 7.36 -17.49 -5.11
N PRO A 158 6.99 -17.75 -6.38
CA PRO A 158 6.64 -16.69 -7.32
C PRO A 158 5.45 -15.86 -6.79
N PRO A 159 5.40 -14.54 -7.10
CA PRO A 159 4.26 -13.72 -6.73
C PRO A 159 3.00 -14.22 -7.44
N LYS A 160 1.84 -13.98 -6.82
CA LYS A 160 0.54 -14.35 -7.37
C LYS A 160 -0.58 -13.47 -6.82
N ILE A 161 -1.71 -13.46 -7.49
CA ILE A 161 -2.97 -12.93 -6.93
C ILE A 161 -3.94 -14.08 -6.72
N LEU A 162 -4.54 -14.14 -5.53
CA LEU A 162 -5.70 -14.98 -5.26
C LEU A 162 -6.93 -14.09 -5.12
N VAL A 163 -8.00 -14.43 -5.83
CA VAL A 163 -9.28 -13.72 -5.81
C VAL A 163 -10.29 -14.59 -5.08
N TYR A 164 -10.85 -14.06 -3.99
CA TYR A 164 -11.82 -14.73 -3.14
C TYR A 164 -13.21 -14.15 -3.37
N ASP A 165 -14.22 -14.98 -3.57
CA ASP A 165 -15.61 -14.53 -3.48
C ASP A 165 -15.98 -14.33 -2.01
N LEU A 166 -16.34 -13.10 -1.61
CA LEU A 166 -16.63 -12.78 -0.22
C LEU A 166 -17.97 -13.32 0.29
N HIS A 167 -18.81 -13.89 -0.58
CA HIS A 167 -20.04 -14.59 -0.14
C HIS A 167 -19.74 -16.01 0.33
N THR A 168 -18.81 -16.69 -0.34
CA THR A 168 -18.49 -18.10 -0.08
C THR A 168 -17.14 -18.29 0.63
N ASP A 169 -16.33 -17.23 0.69
CA ASP A 169 -14.94 -17.21 1.15
C ASP A 169 -14.04 -18.21 0.42
N GLN A 170 -14.42 -18.58 -0.82
CA GLN A 170 -13.66 -19.50 -1.66
C GLN A 170 -12.83 -18.75 -2.69
N VAL A 171 -11.67 -19.32 -3.04
CA VAL A 171 -10.87 -18.83 -4.16
C VAL A 171 -11.61 -19.12 -5.46
N VAL A 172 -11.94 -18.06 -6.20
CA VAL A 172 -12.59 -18.15 -7.51
C VAL A 172 -11.61 -17.97 -8.67
N ARG A 173 -10.45 -17.35 -8.42
CA ARG A 173 -9.40 -17.18 -9.42
C ARG A 173 -8.01 -17.16 -8.79
N ARG A 174 -7.06 -17.79 -9.45
CA ARG A 174 -5.62 -17.66 -9.22
C ARG A 174 -5.00 -17.01 -10.45
N ILE A 175 -4.12 -16.04 -10.23
CA ILE A 175 -3.39 -15.34 -11.29
C ILE A 175 -1.91 -15.51 -10.98
N ASP A 176 -1.21 -16.24 -11.83
CA ASP A 176 0.23 -16.41 -11.78
C ASP A 176 0.91 -15.46 -12.77
N PHE A 177 2.00 -14.84 -12.34
CA PHE A 177 2.73 -13.89 -13.20
C PHE A 177 3.78 -14.63 -14.05
N PRO A 178 3.84 -14.37 -15.37
CA PRO A 178 4.86 -14.95 -16.23
C PRO A 178 6.29 -14.59 -15.76
N PRO A 179 7.27 -15.51 -15.81
CA PRO A 179 8.63 -15.23 -15.39
C PRO A 179 9.28 -14.04 -16.11
N GLU A 180 8.82 -13.70 -17.32
CA GLU A 180 9.34 -12.59 -18.13
C GLU A 180 9.02 -11.21 -17.54
N VAL A 181 7.96 -11.09 -16.74
CA VAL A 181 7.57 -9.83 -16.08
C VAL A 181 8.08 -9.73 -14.63
N VAL A 182 8.42 -10.87 -14.03
CA VAL A 182 8.97 -10.97 -12.67
C VAL A 182 10.49 -10.79 -12.74
N ARG A 183 11.02 -9.82 -11.98
CA ARG A 183 12.47 -9.62 -11.83
C ARG A 183 12.99 -10.44 -10.65
N ARG A 184 14.30 -10.71 -10.66
CA ARG A 184 14.95 -11.54 -9.62
C ARG A 184 14.66 -11.07 -8.20
N GLU A 185 14.65 -9.75 -7.99
CA GLU A 185 14.42 -9.10 -6.69
C GLU A 185 13.05 -8.42 -6.66
N SER A 186 12.08 -8.87 -7.46
CA SER A 186 10.73 -8.30 -7.45
C SER A 186 10.09 -8.44 -6.07
N LEU A 187 9.44 -7.37 -5.62
CA LEU A 187 8.61 -7.36 -4.43
C LEU A 187 7.31 -6.63 -4.76
N TYR A 188 6.24 -7.38 -4.98
CA TYR A 188 4.95 -6.81 -5.38
C TYR A 188 4.18 -6.37 -4.14
N THR A 189 4.04 -5.06 -3.94
CA THR A 189 3.61 -4.50 -2.65
C THR A 189 2.24 -3.81 -2.68
N ASN A 190 1.75 -3.39 -3.84
CA ASN A 190 0.48 -2.69 -3.95
C ASN A 190 -0.23 -3.02 -5.27
N LEU A 191 -1.55 -2.91 -5.26
CA LEU A 191 -2.38 -3.05 -6.46
C LEU A 191 -3.55 -2.08 -6.49
N ILE A 192 -4.01 -1.79 -7.71
CA ILE A 192 -5.31 -1.18 -8.02
C ILE A 192 -6.03 -2.14 -8.97
N VAL A 193 -7.32 -2.36 -8.73
CA VAL A 193 -8.23 -3.00 -9.69
C VAL A 193 -8.97 -1.89 -10.42
N ASP A 194 -8.83 -1.86 -11.74
CA ASP A 194 -9.38 -0.85 -12.63
C ASP A 194 -10.54 -1.44 -13.43
N GLU A 195 -11.74 -1.10 -12.99
CA GLU A 195 -13.00 -1.59 -13.54
C GLU A 195 -13.56 -0.66 -14.62
N THR A 196 -12.85 0.40 -15.02
CA THR A 196 -13.41 1.42 -15.95
C THR A 196 -13.63 0.90 -17.37
N THR A 197 -12.99 -0.21 -17.74
CA THR A 197 -13.23 -0.91 -19.02
C THR A 197 -14.21 -2.06 -18.88
N SER A 198 -14.54 -2.46 -17.65
CA SER A 198 -15.36 -3.62 -17.39
C SER A 198 -16.80 -3.34 -17.77
N ARG A 199 -17.41 -4.29 -18.45
CA ARG A 199 -18.84 -4.22 -18.79
C ARG A 199 -19.67 -4.94 -17.74
N PRO A 200 -20.89 -4.48 -17.41
CA PRO A 200 -21.75 -5.14 -16.44
C PRO A 200 -21.98 -6.63 -16.73
N GLU A 201 -22.08 -7.01 -18.01
CA GLU A 201 -22.25 -8.41 -18.43
C GLU A 201 -21.04 -9.32 -18.14
N ASN A 202 -19.85 -8.74 -17.95
CA ASN A 202 -18.61 -9.48 -17.76
C ASN A 202 -18.27 -9.69 -16.28
N ASN A 203 -19.13 -9.26 -15.35
CA ASN A 203 -19.02 -9.54 -13.91
C ASN A 203 -17.61 -9.31 -13.34
N CYS A 204 -17.00 -8.17 -13.69
CA CYS A 204 -15.66 -7.77 -13.23
C CYS A 204 -14.52 -8.71 -13.69
N ASP A 205 -14.71 -9.56 -14.71
CA ASP A 205 -13.67 -10.46 -15.22
C ASP A 205 -12.80 -9.86 -16.34
N ASP A 206 -13.18 -8.68 -16.85
CA ASP A 206 -12.51 -7.92 -17.91
C ASP A 206 -11.93 -6.59 -17.40
N VAL A 207 -11.27 -6.66 -16.25
CA VAL A 207 -10.62 -5.54 -15.56
C VAL A 207 -9.12 -5.44 -15.91
N PHE A 208 -8.53 -4.27 -15.65
CA PHE A 208 -7.08 -4.12 -15.58
C PHE A 208 -6.62 -4.11 -14.13
N VAL A 209 -5.43 -4.65 -13.86
CA VAL A 209 -4.80 -4.54 -12.54
C VAL A 209 -3.42 -3.91 -12.69
N TYR A 210 -3.14 -2.88 -11.89
CA TYR A 210 -1.84 -2.22 -11.86
C TYR A 210 -1.16 -2.57 -10.54
N ILE A 211 0.00 -3.23 -10.61
CA ILE A 211 0.75 -3.72 -9.46
C ILE A 211 2.10 -3.00 -9.36
N THR A 212 2.45 -2.50 -8.17
CA THR A 212 3.79 -1.94 -7.94
C THR A 212 4.78 -3.03 -7.62
N ASP A 213 5.94 -2.94 -8.25
CA ASP A 213 7.14 -3.65 -7.82
C ASP A 213 8.08 -2.65 -7.14
N THR A 214 8.28 -2.81 -5.84
CA THR A 214 8.96 -1.81 -5.01
C THR A 214 10.47 -1.92 -5.07
N VAL A 215 11.00 -3.15 -5.04
CA VAL A 215 12.44 -3.42 -4.97
C VAL A 215 13.08 -3.44 -6.36
N ALA A 216 12.35 -3.94 -7.36
CA ALA A 216 12.66 -3.65 -8.76
C ALA A 216 11.64 -2.61 -9.25
N PRO A 217 11.92 -1.29 -9.21
CA PRO A 217 10.92 -0.27 -9.50
C PRO A 217 10.24 -0.43 -10.86
N GLY A 218 8.91 -0.57 -10.83
CA GLY A 218 8.08 -0.70 -12.02
C GLY A 218 6.62 -0.86 -11.70
N ILE A 219 5.80 -0.77 -12.74
CA ILE A 219 4.39 -1.16 -12.70
C ILE A 219 4.23 -2.40 -13.58
N VAL A 220 3.68 -3.45 -13.00
CA VAL A 220 3.21 -4.63 -13.73
C VAL A 220 1.72 -4.41 -14.02
N VAL A 221 1.34 -4.59 -15.27
CA VAL A 221 -0.02 -4.41 -15.75
C VAL A 221 -0.57 -5.77 -16.15
N TYR A 222 -1.74 -6.12 -15.63
CA TYR A 222 -2.45 -7.34 -15.95
C TYR A 222 -3.80 -7.01 -16.60
N ASP A 223 -4.00 -7.48 -17.83
CA ASP A 223 -5.27 -7.45 -18.57
C ASP A 223 -5.99 -8.77 -18.29
N SER A 224 -6.96 -8.74 -17.38
CA SER A 224 -7.64 -9.96 -16.93
C SER A 224 -8.60 -10.55 -17.97
N GLY A 225 -9.06 -9.73 -18.93
CA GLY A 225 -9.93 -10.16 -20.02
C GLY A 225 -9.19 -10.92 -21.12
N LYS A 226 -7.89 -10.64 -21.30
CA LYS A 226 -7.02 -11.38 -22.24
C LYS A 226 -6.05 -12.34 -21.57
N ASP A 227 -5.98 -12.32 -20.24
CA ASP A 227 -5.00 -13.05 -19.45
C ASP A 227 -3.55 -12.73 -19.86
N LEU A 228 -3.29 -11.43 -20.09
CA LEU A 228 -1.99 -10.94 -20.54
C LEU A 228 -1.36 -10.05 -19.47
N THR A 229 -0.05 -10.21 -19.27
CA THR A 229 0.72 -9.38 -18.35
C THR A 229 1.91 -8.75 -19.06
N TRP A 230 2.19 -7.49 -18.76
CA TRP A 230 3.43 -6.83 -19.16
C TRP A 230 3.93 -5.91 -18.06
N ARG A 231 5.14 -5.40 -18.25
CA ARG A 231 5.81 -4.53 -17.30
C ARG A 231 6.22 -3.23 -17.97
N VAL A 232 5.99 -2.12 -17.27
CA VAL A 232 6.53 -0.80 -17.61
C VAL A 232 7.40 -0.29 -16.46
N SER A 233 8.38 0.55 -16.78
CA SER A 233 9.25 1.18 -15.78
C SER A 233 9.56 2.60 -16.19
N HIS A 234 9.86 3.43 -15.20
CA HIS A 234 10.24 4.82 -15.39
C HIS A 234 11.17 5.25 -14.25
N PRO A 235 12.19 6.12 -14.50
CA PRO A 235 13.08 6.61 -13.44
C PRO A 235 12.36 7.24 -12.23
N ALA A 236 11.18 7.82 -12.44
CA ALA A 236 10.34 8.37 -11.36
C ALA A 236 9.84 7.32 -10.33
N MET A 237 9.96 6.03 -10.65
CA MET A 237 9.55 4.94 -9.78
C MET A 237 10.68 4.55 -8.80
N TYR A 238 11.91 5.00 -9.05
CA TYR A 238 13.07 4.69 -8.22
C TYR A 238 13.10 5.57 -6.96
N PRO A 239 13.64 5.06 -5.85
CA PRO A 239 13.86 5.86 -4.64
C PRO A 239 14.87 6.97 -4.92
N ASP A 240 14.64 8.14 -4.31
CA ASP A 240 15.56 9.27 -4.38
C ASP A 240 16.50 9.25 -3.17
N PRO A 241 17.84 9.17 -3.37
CA PRO A 241 18.79 9.09 -2.26
C PRO A 241 18.77 10.32 -1.34
N ASP A 242 18.35 11.50 -1.83
CA ASP A 242 18.21 12.69 -0.97
C ASP A 242 17.07 12.54 0.05
N PHE A 243 16.16 11.58 -0.18
CA PHE A 243 15.03 11.24 0.68
C PHE A 243 15.16 9.83 1.28
N ALA A 244 16.37 9.28 1.33
CA ALA A 244 16.64 7.96 1.88
C ALA A 244 16.29 7.85 3.37
N GLU A 245 16.56 8.91 4.14
CA GLU A 245 16.28 8.98 5.57
C GLU A 245 14.95 9.71 5.81
N SER A 246 14.02 9.04 6.49
CA SER A 246 12.75 9.59 6.93
C SER A 246 12.78 9.86 8.44
N SER A 247 12.10 10.92 8.86
CA SER A 247 11.91 11.25 10.28
C SER A 247 10.43 11.28 10.66
N ILE A 248 10.10 10.59 11.75
CA ILE A 248 8.80 10.65 12.41
C ILE A 248 9.08 10.93 13.89
N LEU A 249 8.66 12.10 14.36
CA LEU A 249 9.02 12.62 15.68
C LEU A 249 10.54 12.59 15.89
N GLU A 250 11.02 12.05 17.01
CA GLU A 250 12.44 11.92 17.36
C GLU A 250 13.16 10.76 16.65
N HIS A 251 12.43 9.89 15.95
CA HIS A 251 12.99 8.70 15.32
C HIS A 251 13.35 8.94 13.86
N ARG A 252 14.52 8.43 13.45
CA ARG A 252 15.01 8.47 12.07
C ARG A 252 15.28 7.06 11.59
N PHE A 253 14.91 6.76 10.35
CA PHE A 253 15.15 5.47 9.73
C PHE A 253 15.42 5.62 8.23
N THR A 254 16.30 4.79 7.70
CA THR A 254 16.65 4.77 6.29
C THR A 254 15.96 3.62 5.60
N LEU A 255 15.09 3.93 4.64
CA LEU A 255 14.38 2.92 3.85
C LEU A 255 14.22 3.41 2.41
N MET A 256 14.89 2.71 1.49
CA MET A 256 15.00 3.08 0.07
C MET A 256 13.96 2.38 -0.79
N ASP A 257 12.74 2.25 -0.29
CA ASP A 257 11.67 1.64 -1.07
C ASP A 257 11.33 2.52 -2.29
N GLY A 258 11.29 1.88 -3.46
CA GLY A 258 10.82 2.48 -4.71
C GLY A 258 9.32 2.68 -4.71
N ILE A 259 8.69 2.63 -5.90
CA ILE A 259 7.24 2.81 -6.07
C ILE A 259 6.44 1.91 -5.10
N VAL A 260 5.57 2.52 -4.29
CA VAL A 260 4.69 1.84 -3.32
C VAL A 260 3.30 2.48 -3.32
N GLY A 261 3.22 3.79 -3.11
CA GLY A 261 1.94 4.50 -3.04
C GLY A 261 1.27 4.52 -4.41
N LEU A 262 -0.01 4.15 -4.44
CA LEU A 262 -0.84 4.10 -5.64
C LEU A 262 -2.24 4.65 -5.34
N ALA A 263 -2.73 5.52 -6.21
CA ALA A 263 -4.12 5.98 -6.21
C ALA A 263 -4.67 6.07 -7.63
N PHE A 264 -5.98 5.88 -7.79
CA PHE A 264 -6.63 5.84 -9.09
C PHE A 264 -7.77 6.84 -9.16
N ASP A 265 -7.64 7.82 -10.06
CA ASP A 265 -8.75 8.68 -10.48
C ASP A 265 -9.44 8.04 -11.68
N MET A 266 -10.57 7.40 -11.42
CA MET A 266 -11.37 6.67 -12.40
C MET A 266 -11.98 7.60 -13.46
N GLU A 267 -12.37 8.82 -13.08
CA GLU A 267 -12.98 9.80 -13.99
C GLU A 267 -11.97 10.32 -15.00
N ALA A 268 -10.75 10.61 -14.54
CA ALA A 268 -9.68 11.11 -15.39
C ALA A 268 -8.90 10.00 -16.11
N GLY A 269 -9.04 8.74 -15.68
CA GLY A 269 -8.23 7.63 -16.16
C GLY A 269 -6.74 7.83 -15.82
N ILE A 270 -6.45 8.28 -14.60
CA ILE A 270 -5.09 8.61 -14.14
C ILE A 270 -4.71 7.75 -12.93
N VAL A 271 -3.56 7.10 -13.02
CA VAL A 271 -2.91 6.46 -11.88
C VAL A 271 -1.87 7.42 -11.32
N TYR A 272 -2.07 7.83 -10.07
CA TYR A 272 -1.09 8.56 -9.28
C TYR A 272 -0.21 7.57 -8.54
N PHE A 273 1.08 7.87 -8.46
CA PHE A 273 2.03 7.01 -7.75
C PHE A 273 3.14 7.81 -7.07
N GLN A 274 3.76 7.18 -6.08
CA GLN A 274 4.94 7.69 -5.40
C GLN A 274 5.82 6.55 -4.87
N PRO A 275 7.15 6.68 -4.99
CA PRO A 275 8.09 5.97 -4.12
C PRO A 275 7.93 6.31 -2.64
N LEU A 276 8.46 5.49 -1.72
CA LEU A 276 8.57 5.91 -0.31
C LEU A 276 9.62 7.01 -0.17
N ALA A 277 10.82 6.78 -0.69
CA ALA A 277 11.95 7.70 -0.60
C ALA A 277 11.79 8.85 -1.62
N THR A 278 10.73 9.64 -1.49
CA THR A 278 10.53 10.88 -2.25
C THR A 278 9.48 11.79 -1.59
N ASP A 279 9.60 13.09 -1.82
CA ASP A 279 8.54 14.06 -1.57
C ASP A 279 7.54 14.13 -2.74
N ARG A 280 7.87 13.62 -3.93
CA ARG A 280 7.08 13.81 -5.15
C ARG A 280 5.86 12.88 -5.26
N ILE A 281 4.85 13.35 -5.99
CA ILE A 281 3.74 12.56 -6.51
C ILE A 281 3.78 12.65 -8.03
N PHE A 282 3.71 11.52 -8.70
CA PHE A 282 3.72 11.41 -10.15
C PHE A 282 2.38 10.88 -10.66
N SER A 283 2.16 10.99 -11.97
CA SER A 283 1.00 10.39 -12.64
C SER A 283 1.37 9.77 -13.98
N VAL A 284 0.57 8.79 -14.38
CA VAL A 284 0.55 8.19 -15.71
C VAL A 284 -0.91 7.87 -16.07
N THR A 285 -1.27 8.02 -17.34
CA THR A 285 -2.63 7.68 -17.79
C THR A 285 -2.82 6.17 -17.90
N THR A 286 -4.01 5.68 -17.61
CA THR A 286 -4.35 4.28 -17.82
C THR A 286 -4.26 3.91 -19.29
N ALA A 287 -4.58 4.81 -20.22
CA ALA A 287 -4.37 4.60 -21.66
C ALA A 287 -2.92 4.25 -22.01
N ALA A 288 -1.93 4.89 -21.36
CA ALA A 288 -0.53 4.58 -21.56
C ALA A 288 -0.12 3.24 -20.93
N LEU A 289 -0.66 2.92 -19.74
CA LEU A 289 -0.41 1.64 -19.07
C LEU A 289 -1.01 0.46 -19.84
N ARG A 290 -2.24 0.63 -20.37
CA ARG A 290 -3.01 -0.38 -21.10
C ARG A 290 -2.50 -0.64 -22.52
N ALA A 291 -1.63 0.21 -23.05
CA ALA A 291 -1.13 0.14 -24.42
C ALA A 291 -0.23 -1.08 -24.70
N GLY A 292 0.18 -1.82 -23.65
CA GLY A 292 1.08 -2.95 -23.75
C GLY A 292 2.54 -2.59 -23.41
N PRO A 293 3.48 -3.51 -23.70
CA PRO A 293 4.91 -3.26 -23.51
C PRO A 293 5.39 -2.01 -24.29
N LEU A 294 6.29 -1.24 -23.68
CA LEU A 294 6.88 -0.09 -24.36
C LEU A 294 7.79 -0.54 -25.52
N PRO A 295 7.62 0.04 -26.71
CA PRO A 295 8.57 -0.17 -27.80
C PRO A 295 9.98 0.28 -27.42
N PHE A 296 10.99 -0.34 -28.03
CA PHE A 296 12.38 0.05 -27.79
C PHE A 296 12.60 1.55 -28.03
N GLY A 297 13.24 2.23 -27.09
CA GLY A 297 13.53 3.67 -27.14
C GLY A 297 12.32 4.59 -26.90
N LYS A 298 11.19 4.07 -26.41
CA LYS A 298 10.04 4.86 -25.98
C LYS A 298 9.94 4.89 -24.46
N ASP A 299 9.68 6.08 -23.92
CA ASP A 299 9.48 6.29 -22.50
C ASP A 299 7.99 6.26 -22.13
N LEU A 300 7.70 5.80 -20.92
CA LEU A 300 6.37 5.93 -20.33
C LEU A 300 6.08 7.43 -20.11
N PRO A 301 4.92 7.96 -20.53
CA PRO A 301 4.61 9.40 -20.42
C PRO A 301 4.23 9.79 -18.98
N VAL A 302 5.22 9.73 -18.08
CA VAL A 302 5.06 10.11 -16.66
C VAL A 302 5.12 11.62 -16.50
N LYS A 303 4.25 12.15 -15.65
CA LYS A 303 4.22 13.56 -15.26
C LYS A 303 4.48 13.72 -13.78
N LEU A 304 5.27 14.72 -13.41
CA LEU A 304 5.31 15.21 -12.05
C LEU A 304 4.00 15.95 -11.78
N VAL A 305 3.28 15.53 -10.74
CA VAL A 305 2.03 16.17 -10.33
C VAL A 305 2.36 17.27 -9.34
N GLY A 306 3.05 16.92 -8.25
CA GLY A 306 3.46 17.89 -7.22
C GLY A 306 4.40 17.29 -6.17
N ARG A 307 4.63 18.04 -5.09
CA ARG A 307 5.52 17.67 -3.99
C ARG A 307 4.80 17.80 -2.65
N LYS A 308 4.94 16.79 -1.81
CA LYS A 308 4.50 16.77 -0.41
C LYS A 308 5.53 17.51 0.45
N SER A 309 5.16 17.80 1.70
CA SER A 309 6.05 18.38 2.71
C SER A 309 7.17 17.42 3.15
N SER A 310 6.90 16.11 3.15
CA SER A 310 7.85 15.05 3.48
C SER A 310 7.49 13.72 2.78
N GLN A 311 8.31 12.68 2.97
CA GLN A 311 8.04 11.32 2.47
C GLN A 311 6.72 10.75 3.00
N GLY A 312 6.26 9.66 2.40
CA GLY A 312 5.11 8.88 2.87
C GLY A 312 4.64 7.88 1.82
N ILE A 313 3.98 6.80 2.24
CA ILE A 313 3.47 5.77 1.32
C ILE A 313 1.96 5.84 1.10
N GLY A 314 1.20 6.27 2.11
CA GLY A 314 -0.25 6.38 2.04
C GLY A 314 -0.65 7.31 0.90
N LEU A 315 -1.32 6.75 -0.11
CA LEU A 315 -1.87 7.45 -1.25
C LEU A 315 -3.23 6.82 -1.58
N GLY A 316 -4.26 7.65 -1.68
CA GLY A 316 -5.61 7.24 -2.05
C GLY A 316 -6.24 8.29 -2.95
N ALA A 317 -7.37 7.97 -3.57
CA ALA A 317 -8.15 8.91 -4.35
C ALA A 317 -9.61 8.89 -3.90
N SER A 318 -10.25 10.04 -3.97
CA SER A 318 -11.70 10.13 -3.92
C SER A 318 -12.26 9.43 -5.16
N PRO A 319 -13.27 8.55 -5.02
CA PRO A 319 -13.83 7.82 -6.16
C PRO A 319 -14.31 8.73 -7.30
N ARG A 320 -14.75 9.95 -6.97
CA ARG A 320 -15.04 11.03 -7.93
C ARG A 320 -14.44 12.37 -7.51
N GLY A 321 -14.42 13.32 -8.43
CA GLY A 321 -13.97 14.71 -8.19
C GLY A 321 -12.44 14.89 -8.20
N GLY A 322 -11.66 13.80 -8.23
CA GLY A 322 -10.23 13.81 -8.52
C GLY A 322 -9.34 14.33 -7.39
N THR A 323 -9.91 14.49 -6.19
CA THR A 323 -9.13 14.72 -4.98
C THR A 323 -8.31 13.47 -4.67
N ILE A 324 -7.02 13.64 -4.46
CA ILE A 324 -6.12 12.62 -3.91
C ILE A 324 -5.90 12.87 -2.42
N PHE A 325 -5.71 11.79 -1.67
CA PHE A 325 -5.38 11.81 -0.25
C PHE A 325 -3.98 11.26 -0.06
N TYR A 326 -3.21 11.89 0.81
CA TYR A 326 -1.85 11.45 1.14
C TYR A 326 -1.51 11.78 2.58
N ALA A 327 -0.47 11.13 3.11
CA ALA A 327 -0.08 11.28 4.51
C ALA A 327 1.44 11.46 4.63
N PRO A 328 1.93 12.70 4.76
CA PRO A 328 3.34 12.98 4.92
C PRO A 328 3.81 12.63 6.35
N LEU A 329 4.98 11.99 6.45
CA LEU A 329 5.49 11.36 7.67
C LEU A 329 5.89 12.38 8.75
N SER A 330 6.57 13.45 8.38
CA SER A 330 7.11 14.41 9.35
C SER A 330 6.04 15.26 10.02
N GLU A 331 4.95 15.55 9.31
CA GLU A 331 3.84 16.36 9.82
C GLU A 331 2.84 15.55 10.65
N THR A 332 2.92 14.21 10.62
CA THR A 332 1.96 13.30 11.28
C THR A 332 0.50 13.66 10.94
N ALA A 333 0.23 13.79 9.65
CA ALA A 333 -1.02 14.35 9.14
C ALA A 333 -1.59 13.54 7.97
N VAL A 334 -2.88 13.69 7.73
CA VAL A 334 -3.55 13.27 6.50
C VAL A 334 -4.02 14.52 5.79
N ALA A 335 -3.64 14.67 4.54
CA ALA A 335 -3.96 15.81 3.69
C ALA A 335 -4.70 15.35 2.43
N SER A 336 -5.41 16.28 1.83
CA SER A 336 -6.04 16.14 0.54
C SER A 336 -5.56 17.22 -0.41
N TRP A 337 -5.50 16.87 -1.69
CA TRP A 337 -5.21 17.79 -2.77
C TRP A 337 -6.01 17.41 -4.00
N ASN A 338 -6.64 18.39 -4.64
CA ASN A 338 -7.25 18.21 -5.94
C ASN A 338 -6.31 18.75 -7.04
N PRO A 339 -5.67 17.90 -7.86
CA PRO A 339 -4.75 18.36 -8.91
C PRO A 339 -5.42 19.16 -10.03
N ARG A 340 -6.75 19.10 -10.17
CA ARG A 340 -7.52 19.83 -11.20
C ARG A 340 -7.85 21.26 -10.76
N THR A 341 -8.33 21.43 -9.52
CA THR A 341 -8.68 22.76 -8.96
C THR A 341 -7.54 23.40 -8.19
N ASN A 342 -6.50 22.63 -7.89
CA ASN A 342 -5.40 22.97 -7.00
C ASN A 342 -5.82 23.34 -5.57
N GLU A 343 -6.94 22.79 -5.09
CA GLU A 343 -7.40 22.96 -3.72
C GLU A 343 -6.67 21.99 -2.78
N HIS A 344 -6.16 22.50 -1.65
CA HIS A 344 -5.43 21.74 -0.65
C HIS A 344 -6.11 21.86 0.71
N GLN A 345 -6.13 20.77 1.47
CA GLN A 345 -6.65 20.79 2.83
C GLN A 345 -5.95 19.77 3.73
N ILE A 346 -5.54 20.18 4.93
CA ILE A 346 -5.19 19.24 6.00
C ILE A 346 -6.50 18.70 6.57
N LEU A 347 -6.70 17.39 6.47
CA LEU A 347 -7.93 16.73 6.95
C LEU A 347 -7.84 16.39 8.43
N ALA A 348 -6.68 15.90 8.86
CA ALA A 348 -6.40 15.57 10.26
C ALA A 348 -4.90 15.66 10.53
N GLN A 349 -4.55 15.98 11.78
CA GLN A 349 -3.17 15.97 12.28
C GLN A 349 -3.19 15.49 13.73
N ASP A 350 -2.42 14.45 14.03
CA ASP A 350 -2.33 13.87 15.37
C ASP A 350 -1.01 13.09 15.50
N GLN A 351 -0.09 13.59 16.33
CA GLN A 351 1.24 13.02 16.52
C GLN A 351 1.24 11.62 17.15
N GLU A 352 0.16 11.25 17.83
CA GLU A 352 0.02 9.94 18.46
C GLU A 352 -0.61 8.93 17.50
N LYS A 353 -1.66 9.35 16.77
CA LYS A 353 -2.50 8.45 15.96
C LYS A 353 -2.05 8.35 14.51
N ILE A 354 -1.40 9.37 13.94
CA ILE A 354 -1.04 9.46 12.52
C ILE A 354 0.49 9.52 12.37
N GLN A 355 1.20 8.49 12.81
CA GLN A 355 2.66 8.44 12.69
C GLN A 355 3.13 7.92 11.33
N PHE A 356 2.73 6.70 10.97
CA PHE A 356 2.99 6.12 9.64
C PHE A 356 1.68 5.61 9.05
N ALA A 357 1.10 6.33 8.10
CA ALA A 357 -0.09 5.89 7.39
C ALA A 357 0.30 4.95 6.24
N ALA A 358 0.06 3.66 6.44
CA ALA A 358 0.42 2.62 5.48
C ALA A 358 -0.56 2.52 4.31
N ASP A 359 -1.84 2.80 4.54
CA ASP A 359 -2.88 2.70 3.52
C ASP A 359 -4.00 3.74 3.72
N LEU A 360 -4.57 4.20 2.60
CA LEU A 360 -5.67 5.17 2.54
C LEU A 360 -6.77 4.60 1.63
N ARG A 361 -7.97 4.43 2.16
CA ARG A 361 -9.08 3.76 1.46
C ARG A 361 -10.36 4.58 1.51
N THR A 362 -11.07 4.62 0.40
CA THR A 362 -12.39 5.24 0.26
C THR A 362 -13.38 4.15 -0.17
N PRO A 363 -13.84 3.28 0.75
CA PRO A 363 -14.77 2.21 0.41
C PRO A 363 -16.04 2.83 -0.14
N ASP A 364 -16.41 2.52 -1.39
CA ASP A 364 -17.60 3.09 -2.05
C ASP A 364 -18.89 2.88 -1.24
N ARG A 365 -18.94 1.79 -0.48
CA ARG A 365 -20.05 1.42 0.42
C ARG A 365 -20.22 2.34 1.63
N ASP A 366 -19.18 3.07 2.03
CA ASP A 366 -19.15 3.93 3.21
C ASP A 366 -19.24 5.43 2.85
N GLY A 367 -19.74 5.72 1.64
CA GLY A 367 -20.13 7.06 1.22
C GLY A 367 -18.96 8.04 1.13
N THR A 368 -18.87 8.96 2.09
CA THR A 368 -17.89 10.06 2.08
C THR A 368 -16.68 9.80 2.97
N ALA A 369 -16.56 8.58 3.51
CA ALA A 369 -15.52 8.21 4.47
C ALA A 369 -14.16 7.96 3.79
N LEU A 370 -13.10 8.44 4.45
CA LEU A 370 -11.73 8.03 4.22
C LEU A 370 -11.24 7.21 5.43
N TYR A 371 -10.87 5.96 5.18
CA TYR A 371 -10.20 5.10 6.13
C TYR A 371 -8.69 5.23 6.01
N VAL A 372 -8.01 5.24 7.15
CA VAL A 372 -6.57 5.40 7.26
C VAL A 372 -6.03 4.28 8.15
N LEU A 373 -5.17 3.42 7.59
CA LEU A 373 -4.42 2.45 8.38
C LEU A 373 -3.12 3.10 8.83
N THR A 374 -2.96 3.28 10.14
CA THR A 374 -1.75 3.86 10.71
C THR A 374 -1.05 2.87 11.63
N SER A 375 0.27 2.98 11.71
CA SER A 375 1.07 2.26 12.69
C SER A 375 2.27 3.06 13.18
N LYS A 376 2.94 2.55 14.22
CA LYS A 376 4.29 3.00 14.63
C LYS A 376 5.36 2.25 13.83
N PHE A 377 5.25 2.24 12.50
CA PHE A 377 6.13 1.47 11.61
C PHE A 377 7.62 1.76 11.82
N HIS A 378 8.00 3.03 12.04
CA HIS A 378 9.38 3.39 12.30
C HIS A 378 9.94 2.71 13.56
N ARG A 379 9.14 2.54 14.61
CA ARG A 379 9.55 1.82 15.83
C ARG A 379 9.62 0.31 15.60
N PHE A 380 8.68 -0.22 14.83
CA PHE A 380 8.72 -1.60 14.35
C PHE A 380 10.00 -1.88 13.53
N PHE A 381 10.35 -0.98 12.61
CA PHE A 381 11.54 -1.07 11.77
C PHE A 381 12.83 -1.00 12.60
N LEU A 382 12.89 -0.09 13.57
CA LEU A 382 14.02 0.09 14.49
C LEU A 382 14.07 -0.93 15.64
N LYS A 383 13.13 -1.88 15.69
CA LYS A 383 13.03 -2.92 16.74
C LYS A 383 12.94 -2.35 18.17
N ASN A 384 12.23 -1.24 18.34
CA ASN A 384 12.01 -0.58 19.64
C ASN A 384 10.52 -0.25 19.92
N LEU A 385 9.62 -1.09 19.41
CA LEU A 385 8.17 -0.99 19.62
C LEU A 385 7.83 -1.17 21.11
N ASP A 386 6.88 -0.39 21.66
CA ASP A 386 6.39 -0.56 23.03
C ASP A 386 5.05 -1.28 23.01
N ALA A 387 5.02 -2.49 23.57
CA ALA A 387 3.82 -3.33 23.66
C ALA A 387 2.69 -2.71 24.50
N ASN A 388 2.99 -1.76 25.38
CA ASN A 388 1.99 -1.15 26.28
C ASN A 388 1.26 0.03 25.63
N GLU A 389 1.65 0.44 24.43
CA GLU A 389 1.01 1.53 23.68
C GLU A 389 0.23 0.99 22.48
N PHE A 390 -0.78 1.73 22.02
CA PHE A 390 -1.44 1.44 20.75
C PHE A 390 -0.47 1.70 19.57
N ASN A 391 -0.09 0.62 18.88
CA ASN A 391 0.87 0.64 17.79
C ASN A 391 0.24 0.59 16.40
N THR A 392 -0.98 0.06 16.26
CA THR A 392 -1.71 0.00 14.98
C THR A 392 -3.11 0.55 15.17
N ARG A 393 -3.61 1.37 14.23
CA ARG A 393 -4.95 1.93 14.26
C ARG A 393 -5.59 1.90 12.87
N ILE A 394 -6.91 1.74 12.86
CA ILE A 394 -7.76 2.07 11.72
C ILE A 394 -8.53 3.32 12.12
N LEU A 395 -8.28 4.41 11.42
CA LEU A 395 -8.94 5.69 11.62
C LEU A 395 -9.95 5.91 10.49
N ARG A 396 -10.97 6.71 10.75
CA ARG A 396 -11.94 7.15 9.74
C ARG A 396 -12.17 8.65 9.82
N ILE A 397 -12.23 9.30 8.67
CA ILE A 397 -12.53 10.72 8.50
C ILE A 397 -13.74 10.82 7.57
N ASP A 398 -14.85 11.35 8.07
CA ASP A 398 -16.09 11.48 7.29
C ASP A 398 -16.18 12.82 6.54
N GLY A 399 -16.94 12.85 5.44
CA GLY A 399 -17.26 14.08 4.71
C GLY A 399 -16.17 14.58 3.77
N VAL A 400 -15.16 13.75 3.45
CA VAL A 400 -13.98 14.16 2.67
C VAL A 400 -13.92 13.54 1.27
N ALA A 401 -14.58 12.39 1.07
CA ALA A 401 -14.64 11.71 -0.22
C ALA A 401 -15.96 11.97 -0.94
N ILE A 402 -15.93 11.90 -2.27
CA ILE A 402 -17.10 11.95 -3.13
C ILE A 402 -17.35 10.52 -3.66
N PRO A 403 -18.37 9.80 -3.17
CA PRO A 403 -18.62 8.41 -3.53
C PRO A 403 -18.88 8.23 -5.03
N SER A 404 -18.49 7.07 -5.59
CA SER A 404 -18.66 6.75 -7.01
C SER A 404 -20.14 6.63 -7.42
N GLY A 405 -20.96 6.07 -6.52
CA GLY A 405 -22.33 5.65 -6.81
C GLY A 405 -22.42 4.29 -7.53
N GLN A 406 -21.31 3.60 -7.81
CA GLN A 406 -21.31 2.29 -8.49
C GLN A 406 -22.13 1.26 -7.69
N LEU A 407 -21.98 1.20 -6.37
CA LEU A 407 -22.81 0.34 -5.52
C LEU A 407 -24.30 0.75 -5.49
N ALA A 408 -24.66 2.00 -5.76
CA ALA A 408 -26.06 2.42 -5.81
C ALA A 408 -26.79 1.85 -7.05
N THR A 409 -26.05 1.51 -8.10
CA THR A 409 -26.59 0.85 -9.30
C THR A 409 -26.77 -0.67 -9.14
N GLN A 410 -26.25 -1.27 -8.06
CA GLN A 410 -26.28 -2.72 -7.80
C GLN A 410 -27.16 -3.05 -6.58
N SER A 411 -28.44 -2.68 -6.64
CA SER A 411 -29.44 -2.86 -5.56
C SER A 411 -29.60 -4.30 -5.03
N HIS A 412 -29.13 -5.31 -5.78
CA HIS A 412 -29.21 -6.73 -5.41
C HIS A 412 -28.10 -7.24 -4.48
N LEU A 413 -27.00 -6.49 -4.31
CA LEU A 413 -25.87 -6.87 -3.44
C LEU A 413 -25.87 -6.11 -2.10
N ARG A 414 -26.87 -5.25 -1.87
CA ARG A 414 -27.09 -4.65 -0.55
C ARG A 414 -27.60 -5.76 0.38
N PRO A 415 -27.00 -5.95 1.58
CA PRO A 415 -27.65 -6.72 2.63
C PRO A 415 -29.09 -6.22 2.78
N THR A 416 -30.05 -7.13 2.94
CA THR A 416 -31.49 -6.81 3.11
C THR A 416 -31.78 -5.96 4.34
N VAL A 417 -30.78 -5.67 5.17
CA VAL A 417 -30.87 -4.82 6.36
C VAL A 417 -30.07 -3.52 6.13
N PRO A 418 -30.72 -2.34 6.10
CA PRO A 418 -30.05 -1.05 6.05
C PRO A 418 -29.19 -0.78 7.30
N TYR A 419 -27.98 -0.26 7.09
CA TYR A 419 -27.01 0.05 8.15
C TYR A 419 -27.54 1.03 9.21
N ASP A 420 -28.46 1.93 8.85
CA ASP A 420 -29.08 2.90 9.77
C ASP A 420 -29.96 2.28 10.86
N THR A 421 -30.21 0.97 10.84
CA THR A 421 -30.98 0.27 11.88
C THR A 421 -30.14 -0.40 12.96
N LEU A 422 -28.80 -0.28 12.93
CA LEU A 422 -27.92 -0.80 13.99
C LEU A 422 -27.74 0.19 15.16
N HIS A 423 -28.85 0.71 15.66
CA HIS A 423 -28.92 1.26 17.02
C HIS A 423 -29.76 0.31 17.87
N GLY A 424 -29.09 -0.55 18.65
CA GLY A 424 -29.76 -1.34 19.68
C GLY A 424 -29.17 -2.73 19.89
N ASN A 425 -29.05 -3.10 21.16
CA ASN A 425 -28.58 -4.39 21.68
C ASN A 425 -29.47 -5.56 21.22
N ALA A 426 -29.29 -6.06 20.01
CA ALA A 426 -30.08 -7.19 19.53
C ALA A 426 -29.36 -8.08 18.52
N TYR A 427 -28.20 -8.67 18.84
CA TYR A 427 -27.75 -9.91 18.17
C TYR A 427 -26.90 -10.78 19.12
N TYR A 428 -27.57 -11.56 19.97
CA TYR A 428 -27.20 -12.96 20.16
C TYR A 428 -28.06 -13.77 19.19
N HIS A 429 -27.49 -14.14 18.05
CA HIS A 429 -27.92 -15.35 17.38
C HIS A 429 -26.68 -15.98 16.76
N PRO A 430 -26.06 -16.98 17.43
CA PRO A 430 -25.05 -17.79 16.78
C PRO A 430 -25.74 -18.52 15.63
N SER A 431 -25.13 -18.46 14.45
CA SER A 431 -25.44 -19.39 13.38
C SER A 431 -25.41 -20.78 13.97
N VAL A 432 -26.54 -21.48 13.89
CA VAL A 432 -26.69 -22.87 14.31
C VAL A 432 -25.73 -23.69 13.45
N VAL A 433 -24.57 -24.00 14.01
CA VAL A 433 -23.75 -25.13 13.56
C VAL A 433 -24.58 -26.37 13.89
N LEU A 434 -25.21 -26.97 12.89
CA LEU A 434 -25.79 -28.30 13.04
C LEU A 434 -24.64 -29.26 13.35
N PRO A 435 -24.61 -29.94 14.52
CA PRO A 435 -23.58 -30.91 14.81
C PRO A 435 -23.77 -32.13 13.90
N VAL A 436 -22.84 -32.34 12.97
CA VAL A 436 -22.72 -33.61 12.26
C VAL A 436 -22.28 -34.66 13.27
N PRO A 437 -23.02 -35.76 13.50
CA PRO A 437 -22.62 -36.78 14.46
C PRO A 437 -21.36 -37.49 13.97
N TYR A 438 -20.23 -37.18 14.60
CA TYR A 438 -18.96 -37.87 14.41
C TYR A 438 -19.08 -39.28 14.99
N LYS A 439 -19.01 -40.31 14.12
CA LYS A 439 -18.85 -41.71 14.55
C LYS A 439 -17.37 -41.92 14.91
N PRO A 440 -17.03 -42.31 16.15
CA PRO A 440 -15.65 -42.60 16.51
C PRO A 440 -15.17 -43.87 15.80
N LEU A 441 -14.12 -43.74 14.98
CA LEU A 441 -13.33 -44.87 14.51
C LEU A 441 -12.43 -45.35 15.66
N GLY A 442 -12.48 -46.66 15.92
CA GLY A 442 -11.71 -47.32 16.98
C GLY A 442 -10.19 -47.30 16.74
N PRO A 443 -9.41 -47.66 17.77
CA PRO A 443 -7.97 -47.43 17.81
C PRO A 443 -7.22 -48.27 16.77
N VAL A 444 -6.51 -47.60 15.86
CA VAL A 444 -5.53 -48.22 14.96
C VAL A 444 -4.16 -48.08 15.60
N LEU A 445 -3.55 -49.22 15.92
CA LEU A 445 -2.17 -49.36 16.42
C LEU A 445 -1.16 -48.95 15.32
N PRO A 446 -0.13 -48.14 15.63
CA PRO A 446 0.96 -47.89 14.69
C PRO A 446 1.92 -49.10 14.65
N PRO A 447 2.38 -49.54 13.46
CA PRO A 447 3.46 -50.51 13.39
C PRO A 447 4.82 -49.88 13.73
N THR A 448 5.63 -50.74 14.32
CA THR A 448 7.01 -50.64 14.82
C THR A 448 7.98 -49.67 14.16
N ALA A 449 8.70 -48.94 15.02
CA ALA A 449 9.84 -48.09 14.71
C ALA A 449 11.03 -48.88 14.16
N THR A 450 11.59 -48.43 13.03
CA THR A 450 12.94 -48.78 12.58
C THR A 450 13.88 -47.62 12.83
N THR A 451 14.90 -47.89 13.63
CA THR A 451 16.01 -47.01 13.97
C THR A 451 16.98 -46.87 12.80
N SER A 452 17.26 -45.64 12.38
CA SER A 452 18.46 -45.33 11.60
C SER A 452 19.04 -43.99 12.06
N ASN A 453 20.13 -44.07 12.82
CA ASN A 453 21.00 -42.95 13.17
C ASN A 453 21.69 -42.40 11.91
N PRO A 454 21.77 -41.08 11.71
CA PRO A 454 22.87 -40.48 11.00
C PRO A 454 23.87 -39.85 11.99
N LEU A 455 25.13 -40.24 11.79
CA LEU A 455 26.33 -39.76 12.46
C LEU A 455 26.48 -38.24 12.31
N SER A 456 26.85 -37.61 13.42
CA SER A 456 27.33 -36.24 13.51
C SER A 456 28.67 -36.08 12.80
N VAL A 457 28.79 -35.07 11.94
CA VAL A 457 30.08 -34.49 11.57
C VAL A 457 30.02 -33.00 11.86
N PHE A 458 30.65 -32.62 12.97
CA PHE A 458 31.02 -31.25 13.29
C PHE A 458 31.96 -30.72 12.20
N ASN A 459 31.68 -29.53 11.68
CA ASN A 459 32.78 -28.67 11.24
C ASN A 459 32.49 -27.21 11.61
N THR A 460 33.32 -26.72 12.52
CA THR A 460 33.33 -25.39 13.12
C THR A 460 34.13 -24.42 12.26
N GLN A 461 33.53 -23.34 11.79
CA GLN A 461 34.24 -22.07 11.57
C GLN A 461 33.29 -20.89 11.87
N ASN A 462 33.27 -20.51 13.15
CA ASN A 462 32.85 -19.19 13.61
C ASN A 462 34.06 -18.25 13.52
N MET A 463 33.89 -17.05 12.97
CA MET A 463 34.62 -15.86 13.44
C MET A 463 33.70 -14.62 13.38
N PRO A 464 33.70 -13.77 14.42
CA PRO A 464 32.75 -12.67 14.60
C PRO A 464 33.30 -11.34 14.08
N PHE A 465 32.42 -10.46 13.56
CA PHE A 465 32.76 -9.04 13.39
C PHE A 465 32.48 -8.29 14.70
N GLY A 466 33.56 -7.80 15.30
CA GLY A 466 33.57 -7.09 16.56
C GLY A 466 33.12 -5.63 16.47
N HIS A 467 32.50 -5.19 17.55
CA HIS A 467 32.28 -3.78 17.88
C HIS A 467 33.61 -3.02 17.96
N GLY A 468 33.76 -1.99 17.15
CA GLY A 468 34.81 -0.99 17.26
C GLY A 468 34.29 0.27 17.94
N LEU A 469 34.66 0.47 19.20
CA LEU A 469 34.67 1.77 19.86
C LEU A 469 35.73 2.66 19.20
N PHE A 470 35.33 3.78 18.61
CA PHE A 470 36.22 4.90 18.33
C PHE A 470 35.70 6.16 19.01
N THR A 471 36.31 6.44 20.16
CA THR A 471 36.43 7.77 20.74
C THR A 471 37.35 8.61 19.85
N LYS A 472 36.87 9.75 19.35
CA LYS A 472 37.70 10.92 19.09
C LYS A 472 36.87 12.19 19.21
N GLN A 473 37.31 13.03 20.15
CA GLN A 473 36.87 14.40 20.36
C GLN A 473 37.03 15.22 19.08
N SER A 474 36.01 16.02 18.76
CA SER A 474 36.20 17.25 17.99
C SER A 474 35.34 18.36 18.58
N THR A 475 35.99 19.50 18.69
CA THR A 475 35.72 20.70 19.46
C THR A 475 34.42 21.40 19.07
N PHE A 476 33.69 21.89 20.07
CA PHE A 476 32.53 22.77 19.94
C PHE A 476 32.89 24.07 19.21
N GLY A 477 32.24 24.32 18.08
CA GLY A 477 32.06 25.67 17.52
C GLY A 477 30.66 26.14 17.85
N HIS A 478 30.54 27.24 18.59
CA HIS A 478 29.26 27.90 18.87
C HIS A 478 28.56 28.34 17.59
N SER A 479 27.29 27.96 17.45
CA SER A 479 26.35 28.69 16.60
C SER A 479 25.08 29.01 17.38
N THR A 480 24.72 30.27 17.25
CA THR A 480 23.85 31.11 18.06
C THR A 480 22.40 30.61 18.10
N ILE A 481 21.80 30.62 19.30
CA ILE A 481 20.36 30.59 19.51
C ILE A 481 19.77 31.91 19.00
N LEU A 482 18.77 31.86 18.11
CA LEU A 482 17.59 32.76 18.01
C LEU A 482 16.88 32.59 16.67
N GLN A 483 15.70 31.99 16.66
CA GLN A 483 14.42 32.67 16.40
C GLN A 483 13.26 31.67 16.42
N GLN A 484 12.26 31.96 17.26
CA GLN A 484 10.92 31.40 17.16
C GLN A 484 10.38 31.67 15.75
N GLY A 485 10.37 30.62 14.92
CA GLY A 485 9.86 30.66 13.56
C GLY A 485 8.34 30.59 13.54
N LYS A 486 7.72 31.56 12.85
CA LYS A 486 6.32 31.60 12.42
C LYS A 486 5.85 30.24 11.85
N PRO A 487 4.55 29.91 11.91
CA PRO A 487 4.03 28.72 11.23
C PRO A 487 4.36 28.80 9.74
N SER A 488 5.31 28.00 9.29
CA SER A 488 5.60 27.79 7.88
C SER A 488 4.38 27.12 7.27
N GLN A 489 3.79 27.73 6.24
CA GLN A 489 2.73 27.06 5.51
C GLN A 489 3.34 25.79 4.89
N PRO A 490 2.81 24.59 5.20
CA PRO A 490 3.46 23.32 4.82
C PRO A 490 3.32 22.99 3.33
N PHE A 491 2.68 23.87 2.56
CA PHE A 491 2.41 23.70 1.14
C PHE A 491 3.15 24.77 0.36
N PHE A 492 4.21 24.38 -0.36
CA PHE A 492 4.67 25.20 -1.48
C PHE A 492 3.51 25.33 -2.47
N ALA A 493 3.39 26.49 -3.12
CA ALA A 493 2.45 26.66 -4.23
C ALA A 493 2.84 25.69 -5.35
N LEU A 494 2.26 24.49 -5.33
CA LEU A 494 2.37 23.52 -6.40
C LEU A 494 1.46 24.03 -7.52
N ASN A 495 2.00 24.83 -8.42
CA ASN A 495 1.19 25.35 -9.51
C ASN A 495 1.91 25.23 -10.85
N ASN A 496 1.05 25.08 -11.87
CA ASN A 496 1.29 25.35 -13.29
C ASN A 496 1.94 24.24 -14.12
N GLY A 497 1.22 23.12 -14.28
CA GLY A 497 1.21 22.37 -15.55
C GLY A 497 2.58 22.09 -16.18
N GLU A 498 3.53 21.57 -15.42
CA GLU A 498 4.87 21.30 -15.94
C GLU A 498 4.98 19.93 -16.64
N LYS A 499 5.94 19.91 -17.58
CA LYS A 499 6.11 18.98 -18.71
C LYS A 499 6.47 17.54 -18.28
N SER A 500 6.52 16.65 -19.27
CA SER A 500 7.03 15.27 -19.14
C SER A 500 8.26 15.19 -18.22
N PHE A 501 8.29 14.19 -17.33
CA PHE A 501 9.44 13.93 -16.47
C PHE A 501 10.35 12.85 -17.12
N PRO A 502 11.68 12.96 -17.07
CA PRO A 502 12.47 14.09 -16.55
C PRO A 502 12.26 15.36 -17.39
N PRO A 503 12.40 16.57 -16.81
CA PRO A 503 12.27 17.80 -17.57
C PRO A 503 13.20 17.76 -18.78
N SER A 504 12.73 18.22 -19.95
CA SER A 504 13.58 18.43 -21.13
C SER A 504 14.80 19.22 -20.69
N LEU A 505 16.02 18.76 -21.03
CA LEU A 505 17.30 19.39 -20.68
C LEU A 505 17.29 20.90 -20.99
N GLY A 506 16.80 21.71 -20.05
CA GLY A 506 17.15 23.11 -19.94
C GLY A 506 18.62 23.17 -19.57
N SER A 507 19.32 24.18 -20.08
CA SER A 507 20.76 24.39 -19.88
C SER A 507 21.17 24.08 -18.44
N ARG A 508 21.82 22.92 -18.25
CA ARG A 508 22.38 22.50 -16.97
C ARG A 508 23.28 23.65 -16.50
N PRO A 509 23.08 24.24 -15.31
CA PRO A 509 23.96 25.31 -14.86
C PRO A 509 25.37 24.74 -14.76
N GLN A 510 26.29 25.30 -15.56
CA GLN A 510 27.72 25.01 -15.45
C GLN A 510 28.23 25.61 -14.15
N TYR A 511 28.05 24.90 -13.03
CA TYR A 511 28.78 25.22 -11.81
C TYR A 511 30.20 24.65 -11.93
N GLY A 512 31.07 25.41 -12.59
CA GLY A 512 32.50 25.30 -12.39
C GLY A 512 32.85 26.08 -11.13
N ALA A 513 33.00 25.38 -10.00
CA ALA A 513 33.65 25.97 -8.85
C ALA A 513 35.14 26.19 -9.20
N SER A 514 35.53 27.46 -9.28
CA SER A 514 36.92 27.94 -9.30
C SER A 514 37.86 27.32 -10.34
N GLY A 515 37.77 27.76 -11.60
CA GLY A 515 38.92 28.04 -12.47
C GLY A 515 40.08 27.03 -12.59
N SER A 516 39.87 25.74 -12.33
CA SER A 516 40.87 24.68 -12.46
C SER A 516 40.33 23.57 -13.34
N PRO A 517 41.18 22.92 -14.17
CA PRO A 517 40.70 22.12 -15.30
C PRO A 517 39.90 20.89 -14.83
N ILE A 518 38.76 20.71 -15.48
CA ILE A 518 37.91 19.53 -15.41
C ILE A 518 38.78 18.29 -15.60
N PHE A 519 38.70 17.35 -14.65
CA PHE A 519 39.22 15.99 -14.82
C PHE A 519 38.43 15.30 -15.95
N VAL A 520 38.81 15.60 -17.18
CA VAL A 520 38.60 14.70 -18.32
C VAL A 520 39.75 13.70 -18.21
N PRO A 521 39.53 12.42 -17.88
CA PRO A 521 40.58 11.44 -18.11
C PRO A 521 40.88 11.49 -19.61
N LYS A 522 42.12 11.88 -19.95
CA LYS A 522 42.62 11.79 -21.33
C LYS A 522 42.36 10.36 -21.80
N LEU A 523 41.45 10.20 -22.76
CA LEU A 523 41.30 8.97 -23.53
C LEU A 523 42.68 8.59 -24.05
N ASN A 524 43.23 7.50 -23.52
CA ASN A 524 44.45 6.93 -24.02
C ASN A 524 44.17 6.41 -25.43
N GLN A 525 44.78 7.00 -26.45
CA GLN A 525 44.53 6.70 -27.87
C GLN A 525 45.03 5.31 -28.32
N ASN A 526 45.45 4.44 -27.40
CA ASN A 526 45.97 3.10 -27.69
C ASN A 526 45.14 1.95 -27.07
N PHE A 527 43.87 2.16 -26.75
CA PHE A 527 42.97 1.05 -26.47
C PHE A 527 42.48 0.43 -27.78
N ASN A 528 43.16 -0.64 -28.20
CA ASN A 528 42.73 -1.50 -29.30
C ASN A 528 41.46 -2.26 -28.90
N ASP A 529 40.32 -1.84 -29.44
CA ASP A 529 39.08 -2.59 -29.44
C ASP A 529 39.21 -3.82 -30.36
N LEU A 530 39.37 -5.01 -29.77
CA LEU A 530 39.12 -6.28 -30.44
C LEU A 530 37.61 -6.60 -30.38
N ASN A 531 36.81 -5.84 -31.13
CA ASN A 531 35.46 -6.23 -31.49
C ASN A 531 35.50 -7.06 -32.78
N LEU A 532 35.81 -8.35 -32.65
CA LEU A 532 35.58 -9.33 -33.72
C LEU A 532 34.15 -9.87 -33.60
N LEU A 533 33.31 -9.42 -34.54
CA LEU A 533 32.08 -10.05 -34.99
C LEU A 533 32.26 -11.59 -35.08
N ARG A 534 31.46 -12.36 -34.34
CA ARG A 534 31.24 -13.79 -34.62
C ARG A 534 29.82 -14.01 -35.11
N TYR A 535 29.73 -14.48 -36.36
CA TYR A 535 28.50 -14.93 -37.01
C TYR A 535 28.02 -16.30 -36.49
N ARG A 536 26.73 -16.59 -36.75
CA ARG A 536 25.94 -17.80 -36.50
C ARG A 536 26.71 -19.13 -36.58
N LYS A 537 26.39 -20.05 -35.67
CA LYS A 537 26.38 -21.50 -35.98
C LYS A 537 24.95 -22.02 -35.92
N SER A 538 24.32 -22.10 -37.09
CA SER A 538 23.25 -23.06 -37.35
C SER A 538 23.86 -24.47 -37.39
N VAL A 539 23.21 -25.43 -36.75
CA VAL A 539 23.52 -26.86 -36.90
C VAL A 539 22.59 -27.44 -37.98
N PRO A 540 23.10 -28.12 -39.01
CA PRO A 540 22.26 -28.75 -40.02
C PRO A 540 21.70 -30.09 -39.53
N VAL A 541 20.50 -30.38 -39.99
CA VAL A 541 19.81 -31.68 -39.94
C VAL A 541 20.46 -32.64 -40.94
N ASN A 542 20.47 -33.93 -40.59
CA ASN A 542 20.92 -35.11 -41.34
C ASN A 542 22.43 -35.38 -41.41
N GLN A 543 22.88 -36.30 -40.55
CA GLN A 543 23.55 -37.53 -41.02
C GLN A 543 23.41 -38.67 -40.00
N THR A 544 22.88 -39.76 -40.52
CA THR A 544 22.77 -41.13 -40.01
C THR A 544 24.12 -41.79 -39.73
N ALA A 545 24.21 -42.64 -38.70
CA ALA A 545 24.72 -44.03 -38.71
C ALA A 545 25.47 -44.45 -37.44
N LEU A 546 24.97 -45.53 -36.82
CA LEU A 546 25.69 -46.66 -36.18
C LEU A 546 26.89 -46.36 -35.26
N HIS A 547 26.69 -46.46 -33.94
CA HIS A 547 27.00 -47.67 -33.16
C HIS A 547 26.47 -47.56 -31.72
#